data_AF-A0AA36HGI5-F1
#
_entry.id   AF-A0AA36HGI5-F1
#
_cell.length_a   1.000
_cell.length_b   1.000
_cell.length_c   1.000
_cell.angle_alpha   90.00
_cell.angle_beta   90.00
_cell.angle_gamma   90.00
#
_symmetry.space_group_name_H-M   'P 1'
#
loop_
_entity.id
_entity.type
_entity.pdbx_description
1 polymer ?
#
loop_
_entity_poly.entity_id
_entity_poly.type
_entity_poly.pdbx_seq_one_letter_code
_entity_poly.pdbx_strand_id
1 'polypeptide(L)' 'MATQVGRVLLITVNVGSLFEQDRRLQDAWLRTFTKRINDEMAEIVVIHMQETGGKQLVIPFTRNVLGKFQNLSMN' A
#
# COMPACT_ATOMS: atom_id res chain seq x y z
N MET A 1 1.91 -32.25 8.36
CA MET A 1 2.70 -31.16 7.78
C MET A 1 1.89 -29.89 7.95
N ALA A 2 2.34 -28.95 8.78
CA ALA A 2 1.67 -27.67 8.91
C ALA A 2 1.96 -26.85 7.64
N THR A 3 0.91 -26.49 6.90
CA THR A 3 1.02 -25.58 5.78
C THR A 3 1.51 -24.25 6.35
N GLN A 4 2.73 -23.85 6.02
CA GLN A 4 3.26 -22.56 6.43
C GLN A 4 2.42 -21.49 5.74
N VAL A 5 1.56 -20.82 6.51
CA VAL A 5 0.83 -19.66 6.02
C VAL A 5 1.88 -18.57 5.79
N GLY A 6 2.04 -18.16 4.54
CA GLY A 6 3.04 -17.17 4.16
C GLY A 6 2.89 -15.87 4.95
N ARG A 7 3.98 -15.15 5.16
CA ARG A 7 3.94 -13.89 5.93
C ARG A 7 3.09 -12.84 5.20
N VAL A 8 2.07 -12.32 5.90
CA VAL A 8 1.17 -11.29 5.39
C VAL A 8 1.51 -9.94 6.03
N LEU A 9 1.68 -8.92 5.20
CA LEU A 9 1.83 -7.53 5.62
C LEU A 9 0.56 -6.74 5.28
N LEU A 10 -0.18 -6.33 6.30
CA LEU A 10 -1.33 -5.43 6.16
C LEU A 10 -0.90 -4.00 6.44
N ILE A 11 -1.11 -3.11 5.48
CA ILE A 11 -0.84 -1.68 5.62
C ILE A 11 -2.15 -0.93 5.49
N THR A 12 -2.52 -0.19 6.54
CA THR A 12 -3.63 0.75 6.51
C THR A 12 -3.07 2.17 6.48
N VAL A 13 -3.63 3.03 5.64
CA VAL A 13 -3.18 4.41 5.53
C VAL A 13 -4.36 5.33 5.21
N ASN A 14 -4.40 6.46 5.91
CA ASN A 14 -5.21 7.59 5.51
C ASN A 14 -4.37 8.48 4.57
N VAL A 15 -4.84 8.66 3.34
CA VAL A 15 -4.10 9.34 2.26
C VAL A 15 -4.70 10.70 1.90
N GLY A 16 -5.54 11.29 2.76
CA GLY A 16 -6.20 12.58 2.50
C GLY A 16 -5.22 13.69 2.09
N SER A 17 -4.08 13.81 2.79
CA SER A 17 -3.02 14.77 2.47
C SER A 17 -2.00 14.28 1.44
N LEU A 18 -1.95 12.97 1.16
CA LEU A 18 -0.99 12.38 0.21
C LEU A 18 -1.24 12.87 -1.22
N PHE A 19 -2.50 13.17 -1.53
CA PHE A 19 -2.95 13.60 -2.84
C PHE A 19 -3.20 15.11 -2.96
N GLU A 20 -2.70 15.91 -2.04
CA GLU A 20 -2.71 17.38 -2.17
C GLU A 20 -1.96 17.82 -3.43
N GLN A 21 -2.34 19.00 -3.97
CA GLN A 21 -1.84 19.47 -5.28
C GLN A 21 -0.31 19.58 -5.33
N ASP A 22 0.33 19.91 -4.20
CA ASP A 22 1.77 20.09 -4.12
C ASP A 22 2.57 18.78 -4.14
N ARG A 23 1.91 17.61 -4.00
CA ARG A 23 2.52 16.25 -4.00
C ARG A 23 3.74 16.06 -3.09
N ARG A 24 4.00 16.98 -2.16
CA ARG A 24 5.22 17.01 -1.33
C ARG A 24 5.40 15.74 -0.51
N LEU A 25 4.30 15.16 -0.04
CA LEU A 25 4.33 13.91 0.72
C LEU A 25 4.39 12.67 -0.17
N GLN A 26 4.00 12.76 -1.45
CA GLN A 26 3.83 11.61 -2.32
C GLN A 26 5.13 10.83 -2.52
N ASP A 27 6.22 11.53 -2.85
CA ASP A 27 7.51 10.89 -3.10
C ASP A 27 8.16 10.34 -1.83
N ALA A 28 8.10 11.10 -0.73
CA ALA A 28 8.65 10.68 0.55
C ALA A 28 7.90 9.46 1.11
N TRP A 29 6.58 9.47 0.97
CA TRP A 29 5.72 8.35 1.35
C TRP A 29 6.02 7.13 0.49
N LEU A 30 6.08 7.26 -0.84
CA LEU A 30 6.35 6.13 -1.75
C LEU A 30 7.70 5.48 -1.45
N ARG A 31 8.74 6.27 -1.21
CA ARG A 31 10.07 5.76 -0.82
C ARG A 31 10.02 4.97 0.48
N THR A 32 9.34 5.51 1.50
CA THR A 32 9.23 4.88 2.82
C THR A 32 8.40 3.60 2.75
N PHE A 33 7.29 3.66 2.00
CA PHE A 33 6.37 2.56 1.77
C PHE A 33 7.04 1.39 1.06
N THR A 34 7.73 1.65 -0.06
CA THR A 34 8.47 0.63 -0.81
C THR A 34 9.61 0.04 0.03
N LYS A 35 10.34 0.88 0.79
CA LYS A 35 11.38 0.39 1.70
C LYS A 35 10.79 -0.58 2.73
N ARG A 36 9.68 -0.22 3.36
CA ARG A 36 9.06 -1.05 4.41
C ARG A 36 8.59 -2.39 3.88
N ILE A 37 7.96 -2.41 2.71
CA ILE A 37 7.53 -3.66 2.08
C ILE A 37 8.72 -4.58 1.77
N ASN A 38 9.84 -4.01 1.30
CA ASN A 38 11.05 -4.78 1.03
C ASN A 38 11.70 -5.32 2.31
N ASP A 39 11.77 -4.51 3.36
CA ASP A 39 12.40 -4.89 4.64
C ASP A 39 11.64 -6.04 5.33
N GLU A 40 10.30 -6.04 5.27
CA GLU A 40 9.48 -7.07 5.92
C GLU A 40 9.47 -8.41 5.16
N MET A 41 9.92 -8.44 3.90
CA MET A 41 9.98 -9.63 3.03
C MET A 41 8.69 -10.47 3.04
N ALA A 42 7.53 -9.81 3.06
CA ALA A 42 6.23 -10.48 3.09
C ALA A 42 5.90 -11.14 1.75
N GLU A 43 5.23 -12.29 1.80
CA GLU A 43 4.76 -13.02 0.63
C GLU A 43 3.48 -12.40 0.08
N ILE A 44 2.65 -11.85 0.96
CA ILE A 44 1.40 -11.17 0.62
C ILE A 44 1.43 -9.79 1.25
N VAL A 45 1.15 -8.76 0.46
CA VAL A 45 0.98 -7.38 0.94
C VAL A 45 -0.44 -6.95 0.62
N VAL A 46 -1.18 -6.55 1.66
CA VAL A 46 -2.53 -6.00 1.55
C VAL A 46 -2.46 -4.53 1.94
N ILE A 47 -2.98 -3.66 1.07
CA ILE A 47 -2.95 -2.21 1.27
C ILE A 47 -4.37 -1.70 1.30
N HIS A 48 -4.74 -1.05 2.39
CA HIS A 48 -6.03 -0.40 2.56
C HIS A 48 -5.83 1.10 2.69
N MET A 49 -6.39 1.86 1.75
CA MET A 49 -6.28 3.32 1.69
C MET A 49 -7.63 3.97 1.96
N GLN A 50 -7.65 4.96 2.85
CA GLN A 50 -8.81 5.78 3.19
C GLN A 50 -8.63 7.21 2.69
N GLU A 51 -9.72 7.95 2.48
CA GLU A 51 -9.68 9.34 1.98
C GLU A 51 -8.96 9.49 0.63
N THR A 52 -9.05 8.49 -0.24
CA THR A 52 -8.43 8.55 -1.58
C THR A 52 -9.01 9.65 -2.47
N GLY A 53 -10.21 10.16 -2.16
CA GLY A 53 -10.89 11.18 -2.97
C GLY A 53 -11.11 10.73 -4.42
N GLY A 54 -11.19 9.42 -4.67
CA GLY A 54 -11.29 8.83 -6.01
C GLY A 54 -10.00 8.84 -6.83
N LYS A 55 -8.86 9.21 -6.24
CA LYS A 55 -7.58 9.29 -6.95
C LYS A 55 -6.89 7.94 -7.01
N GLN A 56 -6.28 7.64 -8.15
CA GLN A 56 -5.50 6.44 -8.36
C GLN A 56 -4.03 6.71 -8.08
N LEU A 57 -3.42 5.87 -7.26
CA LEU A 57 -1.97 5.84 -7.07
C LEU A 57 -1.39 4.63 -7.79
N VAL A 58 -0.44 4.88 -8.70
CA VAL A 58 0.35 3.81 -9.31
C VAL A 58 1.61 3.64 -8.47
N ILE A 59 1.76 2.46 -7.86
CA ILE A 59 2.93 2.11 -7.06
C ILE A 59 3.80 1.17 -7.92
N PRO A 60 4.99 1.60 -8.38
CA PRO A 60 5.88 0.72 -9.13
C PRO A 60 6.42 -0.38 -8.20
N PHE A 61 6.02 -1.62 -8.45
CA PHE A 61 6.55 -2.81 -7.78
C PHE A 61 7.26 -3.71 -8.78
N THR A 62 8.45 -4.20 -8.41
CA THR A 62 9.31 -5.08 -9.23
C THR A 62 9.25 -6.55 -8.80
N ARG A 63 8.34 -6.92 -7.89
CA ARG A 63 8.09 -8.31 -7.47
C ARG A 63 6.61 -8.66 -7.59
N ASN A 64 6.32 -9.94 -7.81
CA ASN A 64 4.97 -10.54 -7.86
C ASN A 64 4.22 -10.37 -6.51
N VAL A 65 3.77 -9.15 -6.23
CA VAL A 65 2.88 -8.83 -5.11
C VAL A 65 1.47 -8.76 -5.67
N LEU A 66 0.62 -9.71 -5.28
CA LEU A 66 -0.79 -9.71 -5.66
C LEU A 66 -1.54 -8.64 -4.84
N GLY A 67 -1.49 -7.39 -5.26
CA GLY A 67 -2.24 -6.29 -4.65
C GLY A 67 -3.69 -6.27 -5.14
N LYS A 68 -4.64 -6.79 -4.35
CA LYS A 68 -6.06 -6.46 -4.55
C LYS A 68 -6.32 -5.08 -3.97
N PHE A 69 -6.48 -4.08 -4.82
CA PHE A 69 -7.00 -2.77 -4.44
C PHE A 69 -8.51 -2.87 -4.33
N GLN A 70 -9.05 -2.91 -3.11
CA GLN A 70 -10.48 -2.71 -2.87
C GLN A 70 -10.67 -1.36 -2.19
N ASN A 71 -11.28 -0.43 -2.94
CA ASN A 71 -11.77 0.83 -2.39
C ASN A 71 -13.01 0.50 -1.56
N LEU A 72 -12.84 0.30 -0.25
CA LEU A 72 -13.96 0.21 0.66
C LEU A 72 -14.41 1.63 0.97
N SER A 73 -15.28 2.16 0.11
CA SER A 73 -16.10 3.32 0.44
C SER A 73 -17.05 2.89 1.55
N MET A 74 -16.63 3.08 2.80
CA MET A 74 -17.55 3.00 3.94
C MET A 74 -18.46 4.23 3.87
N ASN A 75 -19.69 3.99 3.40
CA ASN A 75 -20.82 4.87 3.61
C ASN A 75 -21.37 4.65 5.02
#